data_AF-M2WML3-F1
#
_entry.id   AF-M2WML3-F1
#
_cell.length_a   1.000
_cell.length_b   1.000
_cell.length_c   1.000
_cell.angle_alpha   90.00
_cell.angle_beta   90.00
_cell.angle_gamma   90.00
#
_symmetry.space_group_name_H-M   'P 1'
#
loop_
_entity.id
_entity.type
_entity.pdbx_description
1 polymer ?
#
loop_
_entity_poly.entity_id
_entity_poly.type
_entity_poly.pdbx_seq_one_letter_code
_entity_poly.pdbx_strand_id
1 'polypeptide(L)'
;MTGPGVTAERMEELLRPLITTLEDLNIQYTKVVRHFPSHFDEYIRNVRPNPGWHRAIWRKVRDTHAGILKGSRSLQSSSDVPCYRLIPRSVVRANDIALTSAYRNIVNNGGSLCIVGLNPAKAVAGDEYNSVKPAQRETLLDTDITTPWNFTAPWVEMQANADKMTSVFIPMLKELTRGSWTYVDEADFQDPDHKENYYSENYERLLEVKDKYDLEHLFYAFTAVGSEYWAPQED
;
A
#
# COMPACT_ATOMS: atom_id res chain seq x y z
N MET A 1 -0.39 12.88 11.18
CA MET A 1 -1.86 12.86 11.09
C MET A 1 -2.31 14.16 10.45
N THR A 2 -3.21 14.08 9.47
CA THR A 2 -3.79 15.26 8.80
C THR A 2 -5.28 15.30 9.15
N GLY A 3 -5.77 16.47 9.55
CA GLY A 3 -7.18 16.68 9.90
C GLY A 3 -7.79 17.77 9.03
N PRO A 4 -8.45 17.44 7.91
CA PRO A 4 -9.13 18.42 7.07
C PRO A 4 -10.18 19.20 7.87
N GLY A 5 -10.12 20.53 7.82
CA GLY A 5 -11.04 21.40 8.56
C GLY A 5 -10.84 21.39 10.09
N VAL A 6 -9.73 20.85 10.58
CA VAL A 6 -9.43 20.77 12.02
C VAL A 6 -8.42 21.86 12.40
N THR A 7 -8.70 22.60 13.48
CA THR A 7 -7.76 23.60 14.00
C THR A 7 -6.55 22.94 14.68
N ALA A 8 -5.47 23.70 14.91
CA ALA A 8 -4.31 23.19 15.61
C ALA A 8 -4.65 22.74 17.04
N GLU A 9 -5.50 23.48 17.75
CA GLU A 9 -5.94 23.16 19.12
C GLU A 9 -6.71 21.84 19.15
N ARG A 10 -7.64 21.66 18.21
CA ARG A 10 -8.41 20.41 18.11
C ARG A 10 -7.52 19.23 17.71
N MET A 11 -6.51 19.45 16.87
CA MET A 11 -5.52 18.43 16.53
C MET A 11 -4.74 17.97 17.77
N GLU A 12 -4.35 18.91 18.65
CA GLU A 12 -3.67 18.61 19.91
C GLU A 12 -4.53 17.78 20.87
N GLU A 13 -5.83 18.06 20.94
CA GLU A 13 -6.78 17.26 21.71
C GLU A 13 -6.88 15.82 21.18
N LEU A 14 -6.96 15.65 19.85
CA LEU A 14 -7.06 14.33 19.21
C LEU A 14 -5.79 13.50 19.41
N LEU A 15 -4.63 14.13 19.47
CA LEU A 15 -3.34 13.46 19.70
C LEU A 15 -3.09 13.11 21.18
N ARG A 16 -3.83 13.73 22.10
CA ARG A 16 -3.58 13.60 23.55
C ARG A 16 -3.51 12.16 24.05
N PRO A 17 -4.41 11.23 23.67
CA PRO A 17 -4.32 9.85 24.15
C PRO A 17 -3.00 9.15 23.77
N LEU A 18 -2.52 9.40 22.54
CA LEU A 18 -1.22 8.87 22.09
C LEU A 18 -0.08 9.51 22.87
N ILE A 19 -0.08 10.84 23.02
CA ILE A 19 0.99 11.55 23.73
C ILE A 19 1.09 11.11 25.19
N THR A 20 -0.03 11.02 25.90
CA THR A 20 -0.06 10.52 27.28
C THR A 20 0.49 9.10 27.37
N THR A 21 0.14 8.22 26.42
CA THR A 21 0.70 6.85 26.38
C THR A 21 2.23 6.86 26.19
N LEU A 22 2.76 7.74 25.33
CA LEU A 22 4.20 7.87 25.12
C LEU A 22 4.92 8.39 26.39
N GLU A 23 4.32 9.36 27.06
CA GLU A 23 4.82 9.94 28.32
C GLU A 23 4.85 8.88 29.44
N ASP A 24 3.76 8.13 29.61
CA ASP A 24 3.66 7.04 30.60
C ASP A 24 4.70 5.93 30.37
N LEU A 25 5.04 5.69 29.10
CA LEU A 25 6.09 4.74 28.70
C LEU A 25 7.50 5.35 28.69
N ASN A 26 7.65 6.62 29.08
CA ASN A 26 8.89 7.37 29.08
C ASN A 26 9.60 7.38 27.69
N ILE A 27 8.82 7.39 26.61
CA ILE A 27 9.33 7.44 25.24
C ILE A 27 9.56 8.91 24.85
N GLN A 28 10.78 9.23 24.44
CA GLN A 28 11.09 10.56 23.91
C GLN A 28 10.51 10.73 22.52
N TYR A 29 9.88 11.87 22.25
CA TYR A 29 9.24 12.16 20.97
C TYR A 29 9.45 13.61 20.53
N THR A 30 9.34 13.83 19.22
CA THR A 30 9.25 15.17 18.62
C THR A 30 7.83 15.35 18.08
N LYS A 31 7.15 16.42 18.49
CA LYS A 31 5.81 16.77 18.02
C LYS A 31 5.84 18.09 17.28
N VAL A 32 5.23 18.13 16.10
CA VAL A 32 5.04 19.36 15.32
C VAL A 32 3.59 19.39 14.83
N VAL A 33 2.83 20.39 15.26
CA VAL A 33 1.47 20.66 14.76
C VAL A 33 1.53 21.91 13.88
N ARG A 34 0.91 21.83 12.70
CA ARG A 34 0.85 22.93 11.73
C ARG A 34 -0.55 23.06 11.19
N HIS A 35 -0.95 24.30 10.91
CA HIS A 35 -2.20 24.63 10.25
C HIS A 35 -1.90 25.24 8.88
N PHE A 36 -2.70 24.88 7.87
CA PHE A 36 -2.53 25.31 6.50
C PHE A 36 -3.80 25.98 5.99
N PRO A 37 -3.72 27.03 5.15
CA PRO A 37 -4.90 27.69 4.61
C PRO A 37 -5.76 26.79 3.71
N SER A 38 -5.13 25.82 3.05
CA SER A 38 -5.81 24.85 2.18
C SER A 38 -5.15 23.48 2.26
N HIS A 39 -5.89 22.46 1.81
CA HIS A 39 -5.32 21.13 1.62
C HIS A 39 -4.19 21.13 0.58
N PHE A 40 -4.26 21.97 -0.45
CA PHE A 40 -3.20 22.07 -1.45
C PHE A 40 -1.88 22.56 -0.82
N ASP A 41 -1.92 23.59 0.01
CA ASP A 41 -0.74 24.10 0.71
C ASP A 41 -0.13 23.05 1.64
N GLU A 42 -0.98 22.32 2.37
CA GLU A 42 -0.58 21.20 3.22
C GLU A 42 0.12 20.10 2.42
N TYR A 43 -0.51 19.65 1.33
CA TYR A 43 0.01 18.61 0.46
C TYR A 43 1.35 19.00 -0.18
N ILE A 44 1.45 20.19 -0.76
CA ILE A 44 2.70 20.67 -1.38
C ILE A 44 3.82 20.77 -0.33
N ARG A 45 3.50 21.23 0.89
CA ARG A 45 4.52 21.36 1.95
C ARG A 45 5.03 20.02 2.47
N ASN A 46 4.13 19.07 2.69
CA ASN A 46 4.43 17.82 3.38
C ASN A 46 4.83 16.70 2.43
N VAL A 47 4.22 16.63 1.25
CA VAL A 47 4.44 15.56 0.26
C VAL A 47 5.39 16.02 -0.86
N ARG A 48 5.41 17.32 -1.22
CA ARG A 48 6.27 17.85 -2.29
C ARG A 48 7.45 18.74 -1.86
N PRO A 49 8.22 18.46 -0.79
CA PRO A 49 9.33 19.35 -0.44
C PRO A 49 10.54 19.26 -1.40
N ASN A 50 10.44 18.65 -2.59
CA ASN A 50 11.55 18.57 -3.54
C ASN A 50 11.24 19.30 -4.87
N PRO A 51 11.59 20.60 -4.98
CA PRO A 51 11.37 21.40 -6.20
C PRO A 51 12.28 21.00 -7.39
N GLY A 52 13.22 20.07 -7.23
CA GLY A 52 14.07 19.56 -8.32
C GLY A 52 13.34 18.64 -9.32
N TRP A 53 12.19 18.10 -8.94
CA TRP A 53 11.50 17.04 -9.68
C TRP A 53 10.80 17.54 -10.95
N HIS A 54 10.13 18.70 -10.88
CA HIS A 54 9.35 19.18 -12.02
C HIS A 54 10.21 19.82 -13.13
N ARG A 55 11.35 20.47 -12.80
CA ARG A 55 12.26 21.01 -13.82
C ARG A 55 13.03 19.94 -14.59
N ALA A 56 13.36 18.81 -13.94
CA ALA A 56 14.08 17.71 -14.57
C ALA A 56 13.17 16.86 -15.47
N ILE A 57 11.93 16.58 -15.04
CA ILE A 57 10.97 15.75 -15.79
C ILE A 57 10.46 16.49 -17.04
N TRP A 58 10.04 17.75 -16.93
CA TRP A 58 9.54 18.50 -18.10
C TRP A 58 10.63 18.93 -19.11
N ARG A 59 11.90 18.96 -18.70
CA ARG A 59 13.02 19.18 -19.63
C ARG A 59 13.45 17.88 -20.30
N LYS A 60 13.46 16.74 -19.59
CA LYS A 60 13.78 15.43 -20.19
C LYS A 60 12.67 14.87 -21.09
N VAL A 61 11.39 15.06 -20.77
CA VAL A 61 10.28 14.61 -21.65
C VAL A 61 10.30 15.32 -23.01
N ARG A 62 10.85 16.55 -23.07
CA ARG A 62 11.03 17.29 -24.33
C ARG A 62 12.25 16.81 -25.12
N ASP A 63 13.30 16.37 -24.45
CA ASP A 63 14.62 16.15 -25.06
C ASP A 63 15.01 14.66 -25.22
N THR A 64 14.19 13.70 -24.80
CA THR A 64 14.50 12.27 -24.92
C THR A 64 13.38 11.44 -25.57
N HIS A 65 13.35 11.48 -26.90
CA HIS A 65 12.87 10.38 -27.75
C HIS A 65 13.88 9.21 -27.85
N ALA A 66 14.85 9.13 -26.93
CA ALA A 66 15.84 8.06 -26.92
C ALA A 66 16.42 7.86 -25.50
N GLY A 67 16.10 6.75 -24.84
CA GLY A 67 16.94 6.20 -23.78
C GLY A 67 16.40 6.27 -22.34
N ILE A 68 15.96 5.10 -21.87
CA ILE A 68 16.12 4.54 -20.51
C ILE A 68 15.66 5.44 -19.34
N LEU A 69 14.44 5.14 -18.87
CA LEU A 69 13.85 5.64 -17.63
C LEU A 69 14.71 5.24 -16.42
N LYS A 70 15.47 6.18 -15.85
CA LYS A 70 16.07 6.05 -14.52
C LYS A 70 15.25 6.82 -13.49
N GLY A 71 14.52 6.04 -12.68
CA GLY A 71 14.30 6.21 -11.23
C GLY A 71 13.82 7.55 -10.71
N SER A 72 12.53 7.62 -10.35
CA SER A 72 11.98 8.67 -9.49
C SER A 72 11.70 8.13 -8.08
N ARG A 73 12.59 8.47 -7.13
CA ARG A 73 12.44 8.30 -5.66
C ARG A 73 11.11 8.89 -5.16
N SER A 74 10.21 8.01 -4.76
CA SER A 74 9.18 8.31 -3.77
C SER A 74 9.69 7.88 -2.38
N LEU A 75 8.88 8.02 -1.34
CA LEU A 75 9.17 7.42 -0.02
C LEU A 75 9.21 5.88 -0.07
N GLN A 76 8.67 5.26 -1.13
CA GLN A 76 9.13 3.97 -1.69
C GLN A 76 10.19 4.27 -2.75
N SER A 77 11.38 3.67 -2.64
CA SER A 77 12.28 3.72 -3.79
C SER A 77 11.55 3.03 -4.95
N SER A 78 11.57 3.60 -6.16
CA SER A 78 10.93 3.02 -7.36
C SER A 78 11.57 1.69 -7.81
N SER A 79 12.26 1.02 -6.90
CA SER A 79 13.02 -0.19 -7.06
C SER A 79 12.63 -1.24 -6.04
N ASP A 80 11.96 -0.88 -4.96
CA ASP A 80 11.46 -1.85 -3.98
C ASP A 80 10.35 -2.71 -4.60
N VAL A 81 10.17 -3.92 -4.09
CA VAL A 81 9.02 -4.77 -4.40
C VAL A 81 7.97 -4.53 -3.32
N PRO A 82 6.97 -3.65 -3.53
CA PRO A 82 5.91 -3.40 -2.56
C PRO A 82 4.92 -4.56 -2.59
N CYS A 83 4.44 -4.94 -1.42
CA CYS A 83 3.33 -5.88 -1.27
C CYS A 83 2.45 -5.47 -0.11
N TYR A 84 1.16 -5.65 -0.31
CA TYR A 84 0.16 -4.96 0.48
C TYR A 84 -0.73 -5.90 1.30
N ARG A 85 -1.13 -5.46 2.49
CA ARG A 85 -2.20 -6.10 3.26
C ARG A 85 -3.05 -5.11 4.05
N LEU A 86 -4.37 -5.21 3.91
CA LEU A 86 -5.31 -4.52 4.80
C LEU A 86 -5.42 -5.27 6.14
N ILE A 87 -5.30 -4.54 7.24
CA ILE A 87 -5.47 -5.04 8.60
C ILE A 87 -6.81 -4.56 9.17
N PRO A 88 -7.77 -5.48 9.39
CA PRO A 88 -9.07 -5.12 9.97
C PRO A 88 -8.95 -4.55 11.38
N ARG A 89 -9.87 -3.66 11.73
CA ARG A 89 -9.98 -3.08 13.08
C ARG A 89 -10.08 -4.15 14.18
N SER A 90 -10.75 -5.26 13.90
CA SER A 90 -10.90 -6.39 14.82
C SER A 90 -9.55 -7.02 15.17
N VAL A 91 -8.64 -7.16 14.21
CA VAL A 91 -7.30 -7.73 14.41
C VAL A 91 -6.46 -6.82 15.30
N VAL A 92 -6.48 -5.50 15.03
CA VAL A 92 -5.75 -4.53 15.86
C VAL A 92 -6.25 -4.51 17.29
N ARG A 93 -7.55 -4.73 17.52
CA ARG A 93 -8.14 -4.73 18.88
C ARG A 93 -7.97 -6.04 19.63
N ALA A 94 -8.02 -7.17 18.94
CA ALA A 94 -8.08 -8.49 19.56
C ALA A 94 -6.75 -9.26 19.51
N ASN A 95 -5.81 -8.86 18.64
CA ASN A 95 -4.59 -9.60 18.37
C ASN A 95 -3.38 -8.67 18.11
N ASP A 96 -3.31 -7.57 18.86
CA ASP A 96 -2.27 -6.55 18.77
C ASP A 96 -0.85 -7.10 19.02
N ILE A 97 -0.71 -8.03 19.96
CA ILE A 97 0.57 -8.69 20.27
C ILE A 97 1.07 -9.49 19.06
N ALA A 98 0.22 -10.30 18.44
CA ALA A 98 0.62 -11.11 17.29
C ALA A 98 0.90 -10.23 16.07
N LEU A 99 0.09 -9.19 15.84
CA LEU A 99 0.32 -8.22 14.77
C LEU A 99 1.66 -7.50 14.93
N THR A 100 1.93 -6.97 16.13
CA THR A 100 3.21 -6.29 16.42
C THR A 100 4.40 -7.25 16.32
N SER A 101 4.20 -8.52 16.70
CA SER A 101 5.22 -9.57 16.55
C SER A 101 5.51 -9.87 15.08
N ALA A 102 4.49 -9.95 14.23
CA ALA A 102 4.64 -10.14 12.80
C ALA A 102 5.39 -8.95 12.15
N TYR A 103 5.01 -7.72 12.48
CA TYR A 103 5.72 -6.53 12.01
C TYR A 103 7.19 -6.51 12.44
N ARG A 104 7.49 -6.84 13.70
CA ARG A 104 8.87 -6.95 14.18
C ARG A 104 9.64 -8.03 13.42
N ASN A 105 9.02 -9.17 13.15
CA ASN A 105 9.64 -10.26 12.41
C ASN A 105 10.00 -9.80 10.98
N ILE A 106 9.07 -9.16 10.27
CA ILE A 106 9.29 -8.61 8.93
C ILE A 106 10.50 -7.65 8.92
N VAL A 107 10.52 -6.68 9.84
CA VAL A 107 11.61 -5.69 9.94
C VAL A 107 12.95 -6.35 10.27
N ASN A 108 12.98 -7.25 11.26
CA ASN A 108 14.20 -7.97 11.64
C ASN A 108 14.75 -8.86 10.52
N ASN A 109 13.92 -9.20 9.53
CA ASN A 109 14.28 -10.03 8.40
C ASN A 109 14.49 -9.23 7.11
N GLY A 110 14.74 -7.92 7.21
CA GLY A 110 15.12 -7.08 6.07
C GLY A 110 13.96 -6.54 5.26
N GLY A 111 12.71 -6.74 5.70
CA GLY A 111 11.57 -5.99 5.17
C GLY A 111 11.50 -4.59 5.77
N SER A 112 10.83 -3.67 5.08
CA SER A 112 10.43 -2.37 5.59
C SER A 112 8.91 -2.25 5.55
N LEU A 113 8.35 -1.40 6.41
CA LEU A 113 6.90 -1.22 6.55
C LEU A 113 6.54 0.25 6.34
N CYS A 114 5.53 0.50 5.53
CA CYS A 114 4.80 1.76 5.48
C CYS A 114 3.36 1.47 5.92
N ILE A 115 2.89 2.14 6.97
CA ILE A 115 1.57 1.88 7.55
C ILE A 115 0.76 3.16 7.56
N VAL A 116 -0.41 3.12 6.93
CA VAL A 116 -1.37 4.22 6.92
C VAL A 116 -2.59 3.83 7.74
N GLY A 117 -3.05 4.72 8.62
CA GLY A 117 -4.31 4.56 9.34
C GLY A 117 -5.47 5.09 8.52
N LEU A 118 -6.53 4.30 8.35
CA LEU A 118 -7.73 4.66 7.56
C LEU A 118 -9.01 4.34 8.33
N ASN A 119 -10.08 5.01 7.91
CA ASN A 119 -11.45 4.67 8.28
C ASN A 119 -12.34 4.71 7.03
N PRO A 120 -12.32 3.66 6.19
CA PRO A 120 -13.07 3.61 4.95
C PRO A 120 -14.51 3.12 5.17
N ALA A 121 -15.04 3.20 6.40
CA ALA A 121 -16.41 2.79 6.69
C ALA A 121 -17.39 3.54 5.79
N LYS A 122 -18.48 2.87 5.40
CA LYS A 122 -19.50 3.43 4.48
C LYS A 122 -20.05 4.79 4.94
N ALA A 123 -20.21 4.99 6.25
CA ALA A 123 -20.65 6.26 6.82
C ALA A 123 -19.68 7.44 6.59
N VAL A 124 -18.41 7.15 6.26
CA VAL A 124 -17.37 8.14 5.99
C VAL A 124 -17.07 8.22 4.49
N ALA A 125 -16.89 7.07 3.84
CA ALA A 125 -16.48 7.00 2.43
C ALA A 125 -17.64 7.03 1.42
N GLY A 126 -18.89 6.95 1.89
CA GLY A 126 -20.07 6.75 1.05
C GLY A 126 -20.42 5.28 0.83
N ASP A 127 -21.64 5.02 0.37
CA ASP A 127 -22.17 3.67 0.08
C ASP A 127 -22.67 3.55 -1.36
N GLU A 128 -21.84 4.01 -2.30
CA GLU A 128 -22.12 3.84 -3.72
C GLU A 128 -21.78 2.43 -4.18
N TYR A 129 -22.60 1.87 -5.07
CA TYR A 129 -22.37 0.55 -5.64
C TYR A 129 -21.13 0.56 -6.56
N ASN A 130 -20.10 -0.19 -6.18
CA ASN A 130 -18.87 -0.36 -6.94
C ASN A 130 -18.22 -1.72 -6.63
N SER A 131 -17.10 -2.02 -7.27
CA SER A 131 -16.37 -3.28 -7.16
C SER A 131 -15.44 -3.38 -5.94
N VAL A 132 -15.42 -2.36 -5.07
CA VAL A 132 -14.57 -2.37 -3.88
C VAL A 132 -15.06 -3.46 -2.91
N LYS A 133 -14.15 -4.30 -2.44
CA LYS A 133 -14.49 -5.39 -1.51
C LYS A 133 -15.12 -4.84 -0.23
N PRO A 134 -16.25 -5.39 0.26
CA PRO A 134 -16.86 -5.01 1.52
C PRO A 134 -15.89 -5.07 2.72
N ALA A 135 -14.98 -6.04 2.74
CA ALA A 135 -13.95 -6.17 3.78
C ALA A 135 -13.05 -4.92 3.91
N GLN A 136 -12.85 -4.14 2.84
CA GLN A 136 -12.10 -2.88 2.93
C GLN A 136 -12.76 -1.93 3.94
N ARG A 137 -14.09 -1.92 4.05
CA ARG A 137 -14.86 -1.02 4.94
C ARG A 137 -14.55 -1.22 6.42
N GLU A 138 -14.00 -2.38 6.80
CA GLU A 138 -13.62 -2.71 8.18
C GLU A 138 -12.11 -2.52 8.47
N THR A 139 -11.36 -2.03 7.49
CA THR A 139 -9.91 -1.84 7.64
C THR A 139 -9.60 -0.68 8.57
N LEU A 140 -8.58 -0.86 9.41
CA LEU A 140 -7.99 0.21 10.21
C LEU A 140 -6.60 0.58 9.74
N LEU A 141 -5.79 -0.40 9.34
CA LEU A 141 -4.43 -0.17 8.85
C LEU A 141 -4.30 -0.70 7.43
N ASP A 142 -3.76 0.15 6.58
CA ASP A 142 -3.14 -0.21 5.32
C ASP A 142 -1.67 -0.48 5.63
N THR A 143 -1.19 -1.69 5.35
CA THR A 143 0.21 -2.08 5.53
C THR A 143 0.83 -2.41 4.19
N ASP A 144 1.74 -1.56 3.76
CA ASP A 144 2.67 -1.83 2.68
C ASP A 144 3.99 -2.36 3.25
N ILE A 145 4.48 -3.44 2.65
CA ILE A 145 5.73 -4.09 2.96
C ILE A 145 6.63 -3.97 1.75
N THR A 146 7.87 -3.56 1.95
CA THR A 146 8.88 -3.53 0.89
C THR A 146 10.08 -4.40 1.25
N THR A 147 10.69 -4.99 0.23
CA THR A 147 12.07 -5.49 0.33
C THR A 147 13.00 -4.54 -0.43
N PRO A 148 14.19 -4.26 0.10
CA PRO A 148 15.12 -3.33 -0.52
C PRO A 148 15.69 -3.92 -1.82
N TRP A 149 15.81 -3.08 -2.83
CA TRP A 149 16.48 -3.43 -4.07
C TRP A 149 17.92 -2.95 -4.12
N ASN A 150 18.83 -3.85 -4.49
CA ASN A 150 20.25 -3.58 -4.68
C ASN A 150 20.64 -3.73 -6.15
N PHE A 151 20.81 -2.59 -6.82
CA PHE A 151 21.23 -2.50 -8.23
C PHE A 151 22.63 -3.07 -8.53
N THR A 152 23.41 -3.41 -7.51
CA THR A 152 24.76 -3.97 -7.65
C THR A 152 24.85 -5.43 -7.20
N ALA A 153 23.78 -5.97 -6.60
CA ALA A 153 23.72 -7.38 -6.21
C ALA A 153 23.46 -8.28 -7.43
N PRO A 154 23.86 -9.55 -7.37
CA PRO A 154 23.39 -10.57 -8.30
C PRO A 154 21.86 -10.63 -8.37
N TRP A 155 21.32 -10.85 -9.57
CA TRP A 155 19.87 -10.93 -9.81
C TRP A 155 19.17 -11.94 -8.89
N VAL A 156 19.79 -13.10 -8.66
CA VAL A 156 19.25 -14.17 -7.81
C VAL A 156 18.96 -13.70 -6.38
N GLU A 157 19.71 -12.73 -5.85
CA GLU A 157 19.45 -12.18 -4.52
C GLU A 157 18.19 -11.31 -4.51
N MET A 158 17.92 -10.58 -5.60
CA MET A 158 16.70 -9.77 -5.73
C MET A 158 15.47 -10.64 -5.96
N GLN A 159 15.62 -11.72 -6.71
CA GLN A 159 14.58 -12.73 -6.84
C GLN A 159 14.26 -13.37 -5.48
N ALA A 160 15.29 -13.75 -4.70
CA ALA A 160 15.08 -14.29 -3.35
C ALA A 160 14.36 -13.30 -2.41
N ASN A 161 14.58 -11.99 -2.58
CA ASN A 161 13.83 -10.96 -1.85
C ASN A 161 12.34 -10.92 -2.26
N ALA A 162 12.04 -11.00 -3.56
CA ALA A 162 10.67 -11.10 -4.05
C ALA A 162 9.99 -12.38 -3.55
N ASP A 163 10.67 -13.52 -3.63
CA ASP A 163 10.16 -14.81 -3.16
C ASP A 163 9.90 -14.80 -1.65
N LYS A 164 10.75 -14.12 -0.87
CA LYS A 164 10.56 -13.96 0.58
C LYS A 164 9.29 -13.16 0.89
N MET A 165 8.96 -12.17 0.07
CA MET A 165 7.72 -11.42 0.22
C MET A 165 6.51 -12.35 0.10
N THR A 166 6.48 -13.14 -0.97
CA THR A 166 5.40 -14.09 -1.31
C THR A 166 5.28 -15.24 -0.32
N SER A 167 6.42 -15.83 0.06
CA SER A 167 6.45 -17.07 0.84
C SER A 167 6.54 -16.87 2.35
N VAL A 168 6.95 -15.69 2.82
CA VAL A 168 7.21 -15.45 4.25
C VAL A 168 6.44 -14.24 4.77
N PHE A 169 6.62 -13.05 4.19
CA PHE A 169 6.09 -11.82 4.77
C PHE A 169 4.58 -11.68 4.62
N ILE A 170 4.05 -11.83 3.41
CA ILE A 170 2.60 -11.73 3.17
C ILE A 170 1.82 -12.85 3.88
N PRO A 171 2.26 -14.14 3.87
CA PRO A 171 1.60 -15.20 4.62
C PRO A 171 1.48 -14.93 6.12
N MET A 172 2.50 -14.33 6.75
CA MET A 172 2.43 -13.96 8.17
C MET A 172 1.27 -13.00 8.47
N LEU A 173 1.02 -12.01 7.60
CA LEU A 173 -0.10 -11.09 7.78
C LEU A 173 -1.43 -11.71 7.33
N LYS A 174 -1.45 -12.54 6.27
CA LYS A 174 -2.65 -13.26 5.82
C LYS A 174 -3.23 -14.12 6.96
N GLU A 175 -2.39 -14.81 7.72
CA GLU A 175 -2.84 -15.66 8.83
C GLU A 175 -3.56 -14.87 9.92
N LEU A 176 -3.10 -13.65 10.22
CA LEU A 176 -3.73 -12.77 11.20
C LEU A 176 -5.00 -12.09 10.67
N THR A 177 -5.16 -12.04 9.36
CA THR A 177 -6.18 -11.24 8.67
C THR A 177 -7.02 -12.09 7.71
N ARG A 178 -7.38 -13.31 8.12
CA ARG A 178 -8.23 -14.20 7.31
C ARG A 178 -9.53 -13.49 6.92
N GLY A 179 -9.88 -13.56 5.63
CA GLY A 179 -11.04 -12.85 5.06
C GLY A 179 -10.80 -11.36 4.74
N SER A 180 -9.64 -10.81 5.09
CA SER A 180 -9.22 -9.46 4.66
C SER A 180 -8.84 -9.45 3.18
N TRP A 181 -8.39 -8.29 2.71
CA TRP A 181 -8.17 -7.98 1.31
C TRP A 181 -6.75 -7.43 1.06
N THR A 182 -6.36 -7.45 -0.21
CA THR A 182 -5.12 -6.85 -0.70
C THR A 182 -5.46 -5.83 -1.77
N TYR A 183 -4.86 -4.64 -1.68
CA TYR A 183 -5.02 -3.58 -2.66
C TYR A 183 -4.20 -3.92 -3.91
N VAL A 184 -4.90 -4.15 -5.03
CA VAL A 184 -4.32 -4.70 -6.26
C VAL A 184 -3.16 -3.87 -6.83
N ASP A 185 -3.22 -2.54 -6.69
CA ASP A 185 -2.20 -1.64 -7.26
C ASP A 185 -0.84 -1.74 -6.53
N GLU A 186 -0.81 -2.31 -5.32
CA GLU A 186 0.38 -2.49 -4.49
C GLU A 186 0.56 -3.97 -4.06
N ALA A 187 -0.06 -4.89 -4.80
CA ALA A 187 -0.10 -6.29 -4.42
C ALA A 187 1.13 -7.09 -4.86
N ASP A 188 1.29 -8.28 -4.27
CA ASP A 188 2.32 -9.23 -4.69
C ASP A 188 2.00 -9.82 -6.07
N PHE A 189 2.73 -9.44 -7.09
CA PHE A 189 2.50 -9.98 -8.43
C PHE A 189 2.59 -11.52 -8.46
N GLN A 190 3.35 -12.14 -7.55
CA GLN A 190 3.55 -13.60 -7.49
C GLN A 190 2.48 -14.35 -6.66
N ASP A 191 1.45 -13.67 -6.16
CA ASP A 191 0.44 -14.30 -5.30
C ASP A 191 -0.33 -15.42 -6.06
N PRO A 192 -0.16 -16.70 -5.68
CA PRO A 192 -0.85 -17.80 -6.33
C PRO A 192 -2.37 -17.74 -6.12
N ASP A 193 -2.81 -17.05 -5.07
CA ASP A 193 -4.22 -16.88 -4.70
C ASP A 193 -4.75 -15.49 -5.09
N HIS A 194 -4.13 -14.79 -6.06
CA HIS A 194 -4.47 -13.41 -6.41
C HIS A 194 -5.96 -13.19 -6.69
N LYS A 195 -6.65 -14.15 -7.32
CA LYS A 195 -8.10 -14.05 -7.57
C LYS A 195 -8.89 -13.87 -6.27
N GLU A 196 -8.57 -14.66 -5.26
CA GLU A 196 -9.20 -14.58 -3.95
C GLU A 196 -8.72 -13.37 -3.16
N ASN A 197 -7.42 -13.08 -3.18
CA ASN A 197 -6.87 -11.99 -2.36
C ASN A 197 -7.19 -10.59 -2.91
N TYR A 198 -7.38 -10.44 -4.23
CA TYR A 198 -7.54 -9.14 -4.90
C TYR A 198 -8.98 -8.87 -5.31
N TYR A 199 -9.79 -9.91 -5.52
CA TYR A 199 -11.15 -9.73 -6.03
C TYR A 199 -12.19 -10.53 -5.23
N SER A 200 -11.83 -11.74 -4.75
CA SER A 200 -12.65 -12.57 -3.86
C SER A 200 -14.08 -12.74 -4.39
N GLU A 201 -15.09 -12.48 -3.57
CA GLU A 201 -16.51 -12.61 -3.92
C GLU A 201 -16.95 -11.77 -5.14
N ASN A 202 -16.17 -10.74 -5.51
CA ASN A 202 -16.46 -9.90 -6.67
C ASN A 202 -15.90 -10.45 -7.99
N TYR A 203 -15.03 -11.47 -7.96
CA TYR A 203 -14.30 -11.93 -9.14
C TYR A 203 -15.24 -12.36 -10.28
N GLU A 204 -16.23 -13.20 -9.99
CA GLU A 204 -17.16 -13.71 -11.00
C GLU A 204 -17.94 -12.58 -11.67
N ARG A 205 -18.46 -11.63 -10.88
CA ARG A 205 -19.18 -10.48 -11.42
C ARG A 205 -18.27 -9.58 -12.25
N LEU A 206 -17.01 -9.42 -11.85
CA LEU A 206 -16.03 -8.67 -12.63
C LEU A 206 -15.69 -9.39 -13.93
N LEU A 207 -15.58 -10.71 -13.92
CA LEU A 207 -15.34 -11.52 -15.11
C LEU A 207 -16.51 -11.43 -16.09
N GLU A 208 -17.76 -11.49 -15.62
CA GLU A 208 -18.93 -11.23 -16.49
C GLU A 208 -18.87 -9.85 -17.18
N VAL A 209 -18.40 -8.82 -16.47
CA VAL A 209 -18.20 -7.49 -17.05
C VAL A 209 -17.07 -7.53 -18.07
N LYS A 210 -15.94 -8.17 -17.74
CA LYS A 210 -14.81 -8.36 -18.64
C LYS A 210 -15.26 -9.03 -19.94
N ASP A 211 -15.95 -10.17 -19.87
CA ASP A 211 -16.40 -10.94 -21.03
C ASP A 211 -17.44 -10.19 -21.87
N LYS A 212 -18.25 -9.33 -21.24
CA LYS A 212 -19.20 -8.48 -21.96
C LYS A 212 -18.50 -7.41 -22.81
N TYR A 213 -17.41 -6.83 -22.32
CA TYR A 213 -16.75 -5.67 -22.95
C TYR A 213 -15.45 -6.01 -23.68
N ASP A 214 -14.85 -7.16 -23.39
CA ASP A 214 -13.59 -7.65 -23.97
C ASP A 214 -13.65 -9.18 -24.12
N LEU A 215 -14.59 -9.65 -24.95
CA LEU A 215 -14.89 -11.07 -25.16
C LEU A 215 -13.70 -11.88 -25.72
N GLU A 216 -12.81 -11.23 -26.47
CA GLU A 216 -11.59 -11.87 -27.00
C GLU A 216 -10.41 -11.80 -26.02
N HIS A 217 -10.63 -11.24 -24.82
CA HIS A 217 -9.62 -11.03 -23.79
C HIS A 217 -8.37 -10.29 -24.32
N LEU A 218 -8.55 -9.31 -25.21
CA LEU A 218 -7.46 -8.58 -25.83
C LEU A 218 -6.66 -7.76 -24.79
N PHE A 219 -7.34 -7.21 -23.79
CA PHE A 219 -6.67 -6.42 -22.75
C PHE A 219 -6.15 -7.32 -21.64
N TYR A 220 -4.88 -7.73 -21.76
CA TYR A 220 -4.18 -8.53 -20.77
C TYR A 220 -3.38 -7.65 -19.78
N ALA A 221 -3.43 -8.01 -18.51
CA ALA A 221 -2.49 -7.56 -17.49
C ALA A 221 -2.28 -8.70 -16.48
N PHE A 222 -1.05 -8.84 -15.99
CA PHE A 222 -0.69 -9.88 -15.04
C PHE A 222 -1.53 -9.74 -13.76
N THR A 223 -2.12 -10.84 -13.27
CA THR A 223 -3.06 -10.92 -12.13
C THR A 223 -4.40 -10.20 -12.27
N ALA A 224 -4.69 -9.54 -13.41
CA ALA A 224 -5.96 -8.87 -13.62
C ALA A 224 -7.13 -9.86 -13.78
N VAL A 225 -8.36 -9.36 -13.66
CA VAL A 225 -9.58 -10.15 -13.95
C VAL A 225 -9.54 -10.69 -15.38
N GLY A 226 -9.71 -12.00 -15.52
CA GLY A 226 -9.64 -12.67 -16.83
C GLY A 226 -8.22 -12.83 -17.37
N SER A 227 -7.19 -12.64 -16.54
CA SER A 227 -5.79 -12.85 -16.97
C SER A 227 -5.45 -14.32 -17.22
N GLU A 228 -6.22 -15.27 -16.68
CA GLU A 228 -6.03 -16.71 -16.85
C GLU A 228 -6.30 -17.23 -18.28
N TYR A 229 -6.90 -16.40 -19.13
CA TYR A 229 -7.10 -16.72 -20.55
C TYR A 229 -5.79 -16.62 -21.37
N TRP A 230 -4.75 -16.06 -20.76
CA TRP A 230 -3.41 -15.99 -21.31
C TRP A 230 -2.44 -16.73 -20.40
N ALA A 231 -1.44 -17.37 -21.01
CA ALA A 231 -0.31 -17.95 -20.30
C ALA A 231 0.99 -17.33 -20.82
N PRO A 232 1.87 -16.81 -19.95
CA PRO A 232 3.19 -16.38 -20.38
C PRO A 232 3.94 -17.56 -21.00
N GLN A 233 4.69 -17.28 -22.06
CA GLN A 233 5.62 -18.24 -22.68
C GLN A 233 7.04 -17.76 -22.43
N GLU A 234 7.98 -18.70 -22.38
CA GLU A 234 9.41 -18.37 -22.47
C GLU A 234 9.70 -17.79 -23.86
N ASP A 235 10.63 -16.84 -23.92
CA ASP A 235 11.07 -16.17 -25.15
C ASP A 235 12.13 -16.96 -25.94
#